data_AF-A0A820U7K3-F1
#
_entry.id   AF-A0A820U7K3-F1
#
_cell.length_a   1.000
_cell.length_b   1.000
_cell.length_c   1.000
_cell.angle_alpha   90.00
_cell.angle_beta   90.00
_cell.angle_gamma   90.00
#
_symmetry.space_group_name_H-M   'P 1'
#
loop_
_entity.id
_entity.type
_entity.pdbx_description
1 polymer ?
#
loop_
_entity_poly.entity_id
_entity_poly.type
_entity_poly.pdbx_seq_one_letter_code
_entity_poly.pdbx_strand_id
1 'polypeptide(L)'
;MIYNNSFYCHRGLSIWFYDGQEKRRCLCPPSYYGHLCQYQNQRVSLTLKIENDAEWRKVLNAVIMLVNDQGTVESHDQILYAQTSYCYFINFNIYLLYRSRPKDTTKNYSIQIHVHDKQSLEYRGSWLFPLAYTFLPVHRMALKITISPNRPVRCSFACNYNGECVKYMNRNNGNLSF
;
A
#
# COMPACT_ATOMS: atom_id res chain seq x y z
N MET A 1 41.29 -3.66 16.80
CA MET A 1 40.65 -4.88 16.26
C MET A 1 39.17 -4.58 16.08
N ILE A 2 38.74 -4.37 14.84
CA ILE A 2 37.33 -4.10 14.50
C ILE A 2 36.64 -5.46 14.44
N TYR A 3 36.01 -5.88 15.54
CA TYR A 3 35.29 -7.16 15.58
C TYR A 3 34.16 -7.13 14.55
N ASN A 4 34.14 -8.18 13.73
CA ASN A 4 33.25 -8.43 12.63
C ASN A 4 31.82 -8.64 13.14
N ASN A 5 31.14 -7.53 13.45
CA ASN A 5 29.87 -7.49 14.19
C ASN A 5 28.63 -7.53 13.28
N SER A 6 28.82 -7.93 12.02
CA SER A 6 27.89 -7.68 10.91
C SER A 6 26.60 -8.51 10.95
N PHE A 7 26.49 -9.51 11.85
CA PHE A 7 25.37 -10.48 11.84
C PHE A 7 24.49 -10.52 13.09
N TYR A 8 24.82 -9.83 14.19
CA TYR A 8 24.04 -9.95 15.44
C TYR A 8 22.56 -9.56 15.27
N CYS A 9 22.29 -8.47 14.54
CA CYS A 9 20.92 -8.00 14.32
C CYS A 9 20.34 -8.40 12.96
N HIS A 10 20.90 -9.41 12.29
CA HIS A 10 20.50 -9.82 10.94
C HIS A 10 20.31 -8.64 9.97
N ARG A 11 19.06 -8.17 9.79
CA ARG A 11 18.66 -7.07 8.89
C ARG A 11 18.44 -5.72 9.61
N GLY A 12 18.70 -5.66 10.90
CA GLY A 12 18.54 -4.49 11.75
C GLY A 12 19.85 -3.87 12.20
N LEU A 13 19.73 -2.78 12.96
CA LEU A 13 20.85 -2.03 13.49
C LEU A 13 21.14 -2.47 14.92
N SER A 14 22.37 -2.89 15.16
CA SER A 14 22.86 -3.19 16.52
C SER A 14 23.16 -1.91 17.26
N ILE A 15 22.55 -1.76 18.44
CA ILE A 15 22.81 -0.66 19.36
C ILE A 15 23.20 -1.19 20.74
N TRP A 16 24.01 -0.41 21.44
CA TRP A 16 24.30 -0.60 22.85
C TRP A 16 23.45 0.40 23.64
N PHE A 17 22.79 -0.08 24.70
CA PHE A 17 22.04 0.77 25.61
C PHE A 17 22.43 0.41 27.04
N TYR A 18 22.49 1.43 27.90
CA TYR A 18 22.84 1.26 29.30
C TYR A 18 21.58 1.39 30.16
N ASP A 19 21.26 0.34 30.91
CA ASP A 19 20.13 0.27 31.84
C ASP A 19 20.58 -0.55 33.05
N GLY A 20 21.42 0.07 33.89
CA GLY A 20 22.14 -0.54 35.01
C GLY A 20 23.30 -1.48 34.59
N GLN A 21 23.24 -2.03 33.39
CA GLN A 21 24.31 -2.78 32.73
C GLN A 21 24.31 -2.47 31.22
N GLU A 22 25.47 -2.56 30.58
CA GLU A 22 25.59 -2.44 29.13
C GLU A 22 24.92 -3.64 28.47
N LYS A 23 23.84 -3.37 27.72
CA LYS A 23 23.06 -4.38 27.02
C LYS A 23 23.04 -4.08 25.55
N ARG A 24 23.07 -5.15 24.75
CA ARG A 24 23.01 -5.06 23.30
C ARG A 24 21.61 -5.33 22.79
N ARG A 25 21.04 -4.42 22.00
CA ARG A 25 19.70 -4.56 21.38
C ARG A 25 19.74 -4.29 19.90
N CYS A 26 18.68 -4.71 19.21
CA CYS A 26 18.50 -4.51 17.79
C CYS A 26 17.33 -3.57 17.52
N LEU A 27 17.57 -2.56 16.67
CA LEU A 27 16.53 -1.75 16.06
C LEU A 27 16.15 -2.39 14.74
N CYS A 28 14.94 -2.95 14.67
CA CYS A 28 14.48 -3.63 13.47
C CYS A 28 13.81 -2.66 12.49
N PRO A 29 14.13 -2.74 11.18
CA PRO A 29 13.34 -2.03 10.17
C PRO A 29 11.90 -2.58 10.16
N PRO A 30 10.91 -1.82 9.63
CA PRO A 30 9.49 -2.22 9.70
C PRO A 30 9.16 -3.60 9.12
N SER A 31 9.96 -4.07 8.15
CA SER A 31 9.80 -5.38 7.50
C SER A 31 10.31 -6.56 8.33
N TYR A 32 10.96 -6.34 9.47
CA TYR A 32 11.55 -7.40 10.30
C TYR A 32 11.23 -7.20 11.78
N TYR A 33 11.22 -8.27 12.56
CA TYR A 33 10.89 -8.26 13.98
C TYR A 33 11.57 -9.39 14.76
N GLY A 34 11.40 -9.37 16.09
CA GLY A 34 12.10 -10.23 17.02
C GLY A 34 13.33 -9.54 17.61
N HIS A 35 13.87 -10.08 18.71
CA HIS A 35 14.99 -9.48 19.44
C HIS A 35 16.27 -9.29 18.62
N LEU A 36 16.44 -10.06 17.54
CA LEU A 36 17.57 -10.00 16.61
C LEU A 36 17.14 -9.62 15.20
N CYS A 37 15.89 -9.17 15.01
CA CYS A 37 15.29 -8.93 13.69
C CYS A 37 15.32 -10.17 12.78
N GLN A 38 15.16 -11.35 13.39
CA GLN A 38 15.29 -12.63 12.70
C GLN A 38 14.03 -13.04 11.91
N TYR A 39 12.87 -12.46 12.22
CA TYR A 39 11.61 -12.80 11.56
C TYR A 39 11.23 -11.73 10.55
N GLN A 40 10.79 -12.16 9.37
CA GLN A 40 10.29 -11.26 8.33
C GLN A 40 8.79 -11.05 8.50
N ASN A 41 8.35 -9.80 8.44
CA ASN A 41 6.92 -9.48 8.43
C ASN A 41 6.29 -9.94 7.11
N GLN A 42 5.07 -10.45 7.21
CA GLN A 42 4.27 -10.80 6.04
C GLN A 42 3.84 -9.51 5.35
N ARG A 43 3.68 -9.56 4.02
CA ARG A 43 3.39 -8.36 3.22
C ARG A 43 2.68 -8.64 1.91
N VAL A 44 2.14 -7.58 1.34
CA VAL A 44 1.75 -7.48 -0.06
C VAL A 44 2.81 -6.68 -0.80
N SER A 45 3.33 -7.25 -1.88
CA SER A 45 4.26 -6.61 -2.80
C SER A 45 3.47 -6.22 -4.05
N LEU A 46 3.13 -4.95 -4.15
CA LEU A 46 2.31 -4.40 -5.23
C LEU A 46 3.21 -3.74 -6.28
N THR A 47 3.07 -4.13 -7.53
CA THR A 47 3.56 -3.37 -8.68
C THR A 47 2.38 -2.65 -9.31
N LEU A 48 2.35 -1.31 -9.22
CA LEU A 48 1.26 -0.48 -9.70
C LEU A 48 1.69 0.30 -10.95
N LYS A 49 0.92 0.18 -12.02
CA LYS A 49 0.97 1.06 -13.19
C LYS A 49 -0.24 1.98 -13.18
N ILE A 50 0.00 3.27 -13.36
CA ILE A 50 -1.06 4.28 -13.48
C ILE A 50 -1.05 4.81 -14.91
N GLU A 51 -2.20 4.73 -15.56
CA GLU A 51 -2.47 5.38 -16.85
C GLU A 51 -3.46 6.51 -16.62
N ASN A 52 -3.22 7.64 -17.27
CA ASN A 52 -4.04 8.83 -17.13
C ASN A 52 -4.50 9.29 -18.50
N ASP A 53 -5.79 9.09 -18.75
CA ASP A 53 -6.47 9.48 -19.99
C ASP A 53 -7.15 10.85 -19.84
N ALA A 54 -7.10 11.43 -18.64
CA ALA A 54 -7.83 12.64 -18.31
C ALA A 54 -7.15 13.91 -18.84
N GLU A 55 -5.98 14.21 -18.30
CA GLU A 55 -5.29 15.48 -18.51
C GLU A 55 -3.78 15.30 -18.38
N TRP A 56 -3.06 15.70 -19.41
CA TRP A 56 -1.61 15.81 -19.39
C TRP A 56 -1.21 16.99 -18.47
N ARG A 57 -0.17 16.82 -17.63
CA ARG A 57 0.40 17.80 -16.66
C ARG A 57 -0.26 17.94 -15.28
N LYS A 58 -1.34 17.22 -14.96
CA LYS A 58 -1.81 17.18 -13.56
C LYS A 58 -0.92 16.26 -12.72
N VAL A 59 -0.60 16.72 -11.51
CA VAL A 59 0.07 15.90 -10.48
C VAL A 59 -1.02 15.25 -9.66
N LEU A 60 -1.02 13.92 -9.64
CA LEU A 60 -1.97 13.09 -8.95
C LEU A 60 -1.32 12.53 -7.69
N ASN A 61 -2.08 12.48 -6.61
CA ASN A 61 -1.69 11.78 -5.40
C ASN A 61 -2.52 10.50 -5.29
N ALA A 62 -1.84 9.36 -5.25
CA ALA A 62 -2.45 8.06 -5.02
C ALA A 62 -2.15 7.59 -3.61
N VAL A 63 -3.20 7.38 -2.82
CA VAL A 63 -3.14 6.78 -1.49
C VAL A 63 -3.50 5.31 -1.62
N ILE A 64 -2.55 4.43 -1.32
CA ILE A 64 -2.68 2.99 -1.44
C ILE A 64 -2.74 2.40 -0.04
N MET A 65 -3.76 1.62 0.26
CA MET A 65 -4.00 1.06 1.57
C MET A 65 -4.23 -0.44 1.49
N LEU A 66 -3.63 -1.18 2.42
CA LEU A 66 -4.05 -2.54 2.73
C LEU A 66 -5.13 -2.44 3.81
N VAL A 67 -6.32 -2.93 3.50
CA VAL A 67 -7.47 -2.90 4.40
C VAL A 67 -7.97 -4.32 4.63
N ASN A 68 -8.52 -4.58 5.82
CA ASN A 68 -9.25 -5.81 6.09
C ASN A 68 -10.74 -5.68 5.75
N ASP A 69 -11.48 -6.78 5.89
CA ASP A 69 -12.92 -6.91 5.68
C ASP A 69 -13.78 -5.95 6.51
N GLN A 70 -13.29 -5.56 7.69
CA GLN A 70 -13.92 -4.57 8.56
C GLN A 70 -13.59 -3.12 8.18
N GLY A 71 -12.79 -2.91 7.12
CA GLY A 71 -12.33 -1.60 6.68
C GLY A 71 -11.21 -1.00 7.55
N THR A 72 -10.59 -1.78 8.43
CA THR A 72 -9.44 -1.31 9.21
C THR A 72 -8.19 -1.28 8.34
N VAL A 73 -7.44 -0.19 8.41
CA VAL A 73 -6.16 -0.04 7.70
C VAL A 73 -5.06 -0.83 8.40
N GLU A 74 -4.45 -1.76 7.66
CA GLU A 74 -3.31 -2.56 8.10
C GLU A 74 -1.98 -1.83 7.83
N SER A 75 -1.86 -1.22 6.66
CA SER A 75 -0.78 -0.32 6.27
C SER A 75 -1.19 0.55 5.08
N HIS A 76 -0.42 1.59 4.82
CA HIS A 76 -0.64 2.47 3.69
C HIS A 76 0.68 2.97 3.12
N ASP A 77 0.62 3.42 1.87
CA ASP A 77 1.68 4.12 1.16
C ASP A 77 1.06 5.23 0.31
N GLN A 78 1.85 6.23 -0.06
CA GLN A 78 1.41 7.33 -0.89
C GLN A 78 2.43 7.61 -1.98
N ILE A 79 1.96 7.75 -3.21
CA ILE A 79 2.80 8.10 -4.36
C ILE A 79 2.27 9.33 -5.08
N LEU A 80 3.20 10.14 -5.56
CA LEU A 80 2.92 11.23 -6.47
C LEU A 80 3.18 10.77 -7.89
N TYR A 81 2.17 10.89 -8.73
CA TYR A 81 2.24 10.56 -10.14
C TYR A 81 2.06 11.84 -10.97
N ALA A 82 3.00 12.12 -11.84
CA ALA A 82 2.91 13.21 -12.81
C ALA A 82 3.13 12.64 -14.20
N GLN A 83 2.13 12.76 -15.07
CA GLN A 83 2.27 12.31 -16.45
C GLN A 83 3.10 13.32 -17.24
N THR A 84 4.31 12.91 -17.61
CA THR A 84 5.18 13.65 -18.53
C THR A 84 5.34 12.86 -19.83
N SER A 85 5.74 13.52 -20.91
CA SER A 85 5.98 12.89 -22.23
C SER A 85 7.00 11.74 -22.18
N TYR A 86 7.85 11.68 -21.15
CA TYR A 86 8.89 10.66 -20.99
C TYR A 86 8.54 9.58 -19.94
N CYS A 87 7.41 9.72 -19.23
CA CYS A 87 7.06 8.88 -18.07
C CYS A 87 5.90 7.90 -18.31
N TYR A 88 5.64 7.52 -19.58
CA TYR A 88 4.51 6.66 -19.94
C TYR A 88 4.58 5.22 -19.35
N PHE A 89 5.76 4.78 -18.89
CA PHE A 89 6.00 3.38 -18.45
C PHE A 89 6.45 3.25 -16.98
N ILE A 90 6.10 4.19 -16.10
CA ILE A 90 6.49 4.09 -14.68
C ILE A 90 5.67 3.00 -13.99
N ASN A 91 6.38 2.04 -13.39
CA ASN A 91 5.83 1.06 -12.47
C ASN A 91 6.29 1.40 -11.04
N PHE A 92 5.36 1.48 -10.11
CA PHE A 92 5.63 1.73 -8.70
C PHE A 92 5.65 0.42 -7.93
N ASN A 93 6.75 0.13 -7.22
CA ASN A 93 6.85 -1.03 -6.36
C ASN A 93 6.58 -0.62 -4.91
N ILE A 94 5.46 -1.07 -4.37
CA ILE A 94 4.91 -0.69 -3.07
C ILE A 94 4.87 -1.93 -2.16
N TYR A 95 5.28 -1.78 -0.91
CA TYR A 95 5.29 -2.85 0.08
C TYR A 95 4.35 -2.55 1.24
N LEU A 96 3.18 -3.19 1.25
CA LEU A 96 2.18 -3.02 2.29
C LEU A 96 2.33 -4.15 3.33
N LEU A 97 2.67 -3.78 4.55
CA LEU A 97 2.88 -4.74 5.65
C LEU A 97 1.55 -5.02 6.38
N TYR A 98 1.36 -6.25 6.86
CA TYR A 98 0.27 -6.52 7.81
C TYR A 98 0.65 -5.97 9.19
N ARG A 99 -0.35 -5.48 9.94
CA ARG A 99 -0.12 -4.90 11.27
C ARG A 99 0.22 -5.97 12.29
N SER A 100 -0.54 -7.07 12.28
CA SER A 100 -0.26 -8.24 13.12
C SER A 100 0.90 -9.07 12.54
N ARG A 101 1.64 -9.71 13.45
CA ARG A 101 2.83 -10.52 13.14
C ARG A 101 2.69 -11.87 13.86
N PRO A 102 2.23 -12.95 13.20
CA PRO A 102 1.79 -13.03 11.79
C PRO A 102 0.43 -12.35 11.54
N LYS A 103 0.07 -12.22 10.26
CA LYS A 103 -1.24 -11.72 9.84
C LYS A 103 -2.35 -12.68 10.26
N ASP A 104 -3.56 -12.15 10.40
CA ASP A 104 -4.74 -12.92 10.77
C ASP A 104 -5.28 -13.66 9.53
N THR A 105 -5.15 -14.98 9.50
CA THR A 105 -5.60 -15.79 8.35
C THR A 105 -7.11 -15.98 8.28
N THR A 106 -7.85 -15.58 9.32
CA THR A 106 -9.33 -15.62 9.31
C THR A 106 -9.94 -14.43 8.58
N LYS A 107 -9.16 -13.36 8.38
CA LYS A 107 -9.62 -12.13 7.73
C LYS A 107 -9.36 -12.15 6.23
N ASN A 108 -10.26 -11.50 5.51
CA ASN A 108 -10.04 -11.15 4.12
C ASN A 108 -9.42 -9.76 4.02
N TYR A 109 -8.57 -9.59 3.02
CA TYR A 109 -7.82 -8.36 2.81
C TYR A 109 -8.01 -7.84 1.39
N SER A 110 -7.97 -6.53 1.24
CA SER A 110 -8.06 -5.86 -0.06
C SER A 110 -7.05 -4.72 -0.14
N ILE A 111 -6.61 -4.42 -1.36
CA ILE A 111 -5.88 -3.19 -1.66
C ILE A 111 -6.90 -2.15 -2.09
N GLN A 112 -6.96 -1.04 -1.36
CA GLN A 112 -7.80 0.10 -1.66
C GLN A 112 -6.93 1.26 -2.13
N ILE A 113 -7.23 1.81 -3.31
CA ILE A 113 -6.46 2.91 -3.90
C ILE A 113 -7.40 4.10 -4.10
N HIS A 114 -7.02 5.26 -3.57
CA HIS A 114 -7.72 6.54 -3.78
C HIS A 114 -6.82 7.49 -4.54
N VAL A 115 -7.34 8.12 -5.60
CA VAL A 115 -6.59 9.10 -6.37
C VAL A 115 -7.30 10.44 -6.34
N HIS A 116 -6.53 11.50 -6.08
CA HIS A 116 -6.98 12.88 -6.14
C HIS A 116 -5.94 13.75 -6.85
N ASP A 117 -6.38 14.87 -7.41
CA ASP A 117 -5.49 15.92 -7.86
C ASP A 117 -4.71 16.50 -6.66
N LYS A 118 -3.40 16.68 -6.79
CA LYS A 118 -2.55 17.10 -5.68
C LYS A 118 -2.79 18.56 -5.27
N GLN A 119 -3.17 19.42 -6.22
CA GLN A 119 -3.35 20.86 -5.98
C GLN A 119 -4.78 21.21 -5.62
N SER A 120 -5.76 20.77 -6.43
CA SER A 120 -7.17 21.09 -6.20
C SER A 120 -7.84 20.17 -5.18
N LEU A 121 -7.19 19.06 -4.82
CA LEU A 121 -7.75 17.97 -4.02
C LEU A 121 -9.01 17.34 -4.66
N GLU A 122 -9.23 17.58 -5.96
CA GLU A 122 -10.35 16.99 -6.68
C GLU A 122 -10.21 15.47 -6.72
N TYR A 123 -11.23 14.77 -6.23
CA TYR A 123 -11.27 13.32 -6.22
C TYR A 123 -11.45 12.76 -7.64
N ARG A 124 -10.53 11.89 -8.07
CA ARG A 124 -10.49 11.32 -9.43
C ARG A 124 -11.05 9.90 -9.50
N GLY A 125 -11.05 9.17 -8.39
CA GLY A 125 -11.63 7.84 -8.35
C GLY A 125 -10.97 6.93 -7.32
N SER A 126 -11.51 5.73 -7.19
CA SER A 126 -10.95 4.70 -6.33
C SER A 126 -11.13 3.30 -6.89
N TRP A 127 -10.24 2.42 -6.47
CA TRP A 127 -10.22 1.02 -6.86
C TRP A 127 -10.14 0.15 -5.60
N LEU A 128 -10.76 -1.03 -5.66
CA LEU A 128 -10.72 -2.01 -4.59
C LEU A 128 -10.39 -3.39 -5.17
N PHE A 129 -9.25 -3.94 -4.80
CA PHE A 129 -8.75 -5.22 -5.29
C PHE A 129 -8.65 -6.24 -4.16
N PRO A 130 -9.49 -7.28 -4.14
CA PRO A 130 -9.42 -8.33 -3.11
C PRO A 130 -8.17 -9.19 -3.29
N LEU A 131 -7.60 -9.65 -2.17
CA LEU A 131 -6.50 -10.62 -2.17
C LEU A 131 -7.05 -12.05 -2.13
N ALA A 132 -6.73 -12.86 -3.14
CA ALA A 132 -7.23 -14.23 -3.23
C ALA A 132 -6.51 -15.22 -2.30
N TYR A 133 -5.22 -14.99 -1.98
CA TYR A 133 -4.37 -15.96 -1.29
C TYR A 133 -3.84 -15.45 0.05
N THR A 134 -4.70 -15.45 1.07
CA THR A 134 -4.35 -14.97 2.41
C THR A 134 -3.36 -15.88 3.15
N PHE A 135 -3.02 -17.08 2.67
CA PHE A 135 -2.00 -17.92 3.32
C PHE A 135 -0.55 -17.51 2.96
N LEU A 136 -0.33 -16.79 1.86
CA LEU A 136 1.03 -16.48 1.38
C LEU A 136 1.74 -15.50 2.32
N PRO A 137 2.96 -15.80 2.80
CA PRO A 137 3.76 -14.84 3.58
C PRO A 137 4.08 -13.57 2.80
N VAL A 138 4.29 -13.69 1.48
CA VAL A 138 4.44 -12.57 0.56
C VAL A 138 3.45 -12.75 -0.60
N HIS A 139 2.43 -11.90 -0.65
CA HIS A 139 1.49 -11.87 -1.76
C HIS A 139 2.00 -10.87 -2.81
N ARG A 140 2.34 -11.34 -4.02
CA ARG A 140 2.77 -10.46 -5.12
C ARG A 140 1.57 -10.15 -6.02
N MET A 141 1.39 -8.89 -6.38
CA MET A 141 0.28 -8.45 -7.23
C MET A 141 0.76 -7.37 -8.18
N ALA A 142 0.39 -7.47 -9.45
CA ALA A 142 0.60 -6.42 -10.44
C ALA A 142 -0.75 -5.84 -10.83
N LEU A 143 -0.89 -4.51 -10.73
CA LEU A 143 -2.12 -3.81 -11.04
C LEU A 143 -1.87 -2.70 -12.04
N LYS A 144 -2.82 -2.54 -12.95
CA LYS A 144 -2.92 -1.39 -13.84
C LYS A 144 -4.23 -0.67 -13.52
N ILE A 145 -4.15 0.61 -13.18
CA ILE A 145 -5.32 1.47 -13.00
C ILE A 145 -5.31 2.56 -14.08
N THR A 146 -6.50 2.88 -14.58
CA THR A 146 -6.69 3.92 -15.59
C THR A 146 -7.58 5.01 -15.02
N ILE A 147 -7.09 6.25 -15.05
CA ILE A 147 -7.78 7.44 -14.57
C ILE A 147 -8.55 8.03 -15.75
N SER A 148 -9.87 8.04 -15.64
CA SER A 148 -10.77 8.58 -16.66
C SER A 148 -10.77 10.12 -16.64
N PRO A 149 -10.96 10.80 -17.80
CA PRO A 149 -11.31 12.22 -17.84
C PRO A 149 -12.60 12.54 -17.08
N ASN A 150 -13.57 11.63 -17.14
CA ASN A 150 -14.89 11.83 -16.58
C ASN A 150 -14.87 11.74 -15.05
N ARG A 151 -15.78 12.48 -14.41
CA ARG A 151 -15.99 12.36 -12.96
C ARG A 151 -16.45 10.94 -12.60
N PRO A 152 -15.99 10.40 -11.47
CA PRO A 152 -16.38 9.06 -11.07
C PRO A 152 -17.89 8.97 -10.76
N VAL A 153 -18.47 7.81 -11.07
CA VAL A 153 -19.93 7.62 -11.07
C VAL A 153 -20.49 7.60 -9.66
N ARG A 154 -21.45 8.49 -9.37
CA ARG A 154 -22.16 8.52 -8.09
C ARG A 154 -23.02 7.27 -7.87
N CYS A 155 -23.11 6.80 -6.64
CA CYS A 155 -24.06 5.75 -6.25
C CYS A 155 -25.31 6.32 -5.59
N SER A 156 -26.39 5.55 -5.58
CA SER A 156 -27.69 5.93 -5.03
C SER A 156 -27.76 5.94 -3.50
N PHE A 157 -26.66 5.65 -2.80
CA PHE A 157 -26.64 5.65 -1.34
C PHE A 157 -26.51 7.07 -0.80
N ALA A 158 -27.43 7.45 0.07
CA ALA A 158 -27.40 8.76 0.74
C ALA A 158 -26.32 8.74 1.84
N CYS A 159 -25.21 9.41 1.58
CA CYS A 159 -24.28 9.79 2.62
C CYS A 159 -24.86 10.96 3.42
N ASN A 160 -24.51 11.07 4.71
CA ASN A 160 -24.87 12.23 5.55
C ASN A 160 -24.31 13.54 4.96
N TYR A 161 -24.66 14.68 5.58
CA TYR A 161 -24.51 16.07 5.08
C TYR A 161 -23.28 16.45 4.25
N ASN A 162 -22.11 15.84 4.44
CA ASN A 162 -20.86 16.20 3.76
C ASN A 162 -20.22 15.04 2.97
N GLY A 163 -20.93 13.93 2.77
CA GLY A 163 -20.40 12.78 2.04
C GLY A 163 -21.01 12.62 0.66
N GLU A 164 -20.24 12.10 -0.29
CA GLU A 164 -20.76 11.63 -1.57
C GLU A 164 -20.48 10.14 -1.74
N CYS A 165 -21.47 9.38 -2.16
CA CYS A 165 -21.27 7.98 -2.53
C CYS A 165 -20.73 7.92 -3.96
N VAL A 166 -19.58 7.28 -4.14
CA VAL A 166 -18.98 7.07 -5.46
C VAL A 166 -18.64 5.60 -5.67
N LYS A 167 -18.92 5.07 -6.86
CA LYS A 167 -18.61 3.69 -7.21
C LYS A 167 -17.11 3.50 -7.48
N TYR A 168 -16.58 2.36 -7.05
CA TYR A 168 -15.23 1.95 -7.43
C TYR A 168 -15.12 1.79 -8.95
N MET A 169 -14.03 2.29 -9.52
CA MET A 169 -13.78 2.33 -10.97
C MET A 169 -13.70 0.93 -11.58
N ASN A 170 -13.25 -0.06 -10.81
CA ASN A 170 -13.16 -1.45 -11.26
C ASN A 170 -14.41 -2.29 -10.96
N ARG A 171 -15.51 -1.69 -10.49
CA ARG A 171 -16.77 -2.40 -10.20
C ARG A 171 -17.87 -2.22 -11.24
N ASN A 172 -17.63 -1.51 -12.34
CA ASN A 172 -18.61 -1.36 -13.44
C ASN A 172 -18.00 -1.77 -14.80
N ASN A 173 -18.02 -3.07 -15.04
CA ASN A 173 -18.34 -3.76 -16.29
C ASN A 173 -18.25 -5.25 -15.92
N GLY A 174 -19.31 -6.02 -16.14
CA GLY A 174 -19.42 -7.42 -15.71
C GLY A 174 -18.47 -8.38 -16.42
N ASN A 175 -17.16 -8.19 -16.29
CA ASN A 175 -16.09 -9.11 -16.65
C ASN A 175 -14.82 -8.70 -15.90
N LEU A 176 -14.59 -9.32 -14.75
CA LEU A 176 -13.23 -9.48 -14.21
C LEU A 176 -12.59 -10.61 -14.99
N SER A 177 -11.94 -10.30 -16.11
CA SER A 177 -11.03 -11.24 -16.77
C SER A 177 -9.71 -11.25 -15.99
N PHE A 178 -9.42 -12.42 -15.43
CA PHE A 178 -8.17 -12.82 -14.80
C PHE A 178 -6.98 -12.73 -15.75
#